data_AF-A0A0A9AWT9-F1
#
_entry.id   AF-A0A0A9AWT9-F1
#
_cell.length_a   1.000
_cell.length_b   1.000
_cell.length_c   1.000
_cell.angle_alpha   90.00
_cell.angle_beta   90.00
_cell.angle_gamma   90.00
#
_symmetry.space_group_name_H-M   'P 1'
#
loop_
_entity.id
_entity.type
_entity.pdbx_description
1 polymer ?
#
loop_
_entity_poly.entity_id
_entity_poly.type
_entity_poly.pdbx_seq_one_letter_code
_entity_poly.pdbx_strand_id
1 'polypeptide(L)' 'MKAGIFFFFAAWLVVMTSFVYILLPETKGQPIEQVGKLWEDHWFWKRFVGSEEKARATEKL' A
#
# COMPACT_ATOMS: atom_id res chain seq x y z
N MET A 1 -29.23 24.09 4.85
CA MET A 1 -27.94 23.59 4.32
C MET A 1 -27.27 22.65 5.33
N LYS A 2 -27.64 21.35 5.35
CA LYS A 2 -27.09 20.36 6.31
C LYS A 2 -26.72 19.00 5.69
N ALA A 3 -27.12 18.71 4.45
CA ALA A 3 -26.86 17.41 3.81
C ALA A 3 -25.56 17.33 2.99
N GLY A 4 -24.97 18.47 2.58
CA GLY A 4 -23.78 18.48 1.72
C GLY A 4 -22.54 17.84 2.38
N ILE A 5 -22.36 18.06 3.69
CA ILE A 5 -21.24 17.48 4.44
C ILE A 5 -21.35 15.95 4.53
N PHE A 6 -22.57 15.41 4.61
CA PHE A 6 -22.80 13.96 4.70
C PHE A 6 -22.33 13.24 3.42
N PHE A 7 -22.67 13.78 2.25
CA PHE A 7 -22.19 13.23 0.98
C PHE A 7 -20.68 13.38 0.81
N PHE A 8 -20.10 14.48 1.30
CA PHE A 8 -18.65 14.65 1.30
C PHE A 8 -17.96 13.55 2.12
N PHE A 9 -18.42 13.28 3.35
CA PHE A 9 -17.85 12.20 4.17
C PHE A 9 -18.13 10.81 3.61
N ALA A 10 -19.31 10.57 3.01
CA ALA A 10 -19.61 9.31 2.36
C ALA A 10 -18.70 9.05 1.15
N ALA A 11 -18.53 10.04 0.27
CA ALA A 11 -17.61 9.96 -0.85
C ALA A 11 -16.16 9.81 -0.36
N TRP A 12 -15.77 10.55 0.67
CA TRP A 12 -14.44 10.48 1.26
C TRP A 12 -14.15 9.11 1.88
N LEU A 13 -15.13 8.50 2.54
CA LEU A 13 -15.02 7.13 3.05
C LEU A 13 -14.75 6.14 1.93
N VAL A 14 -15.52 6.21 0.84
CA VAL A 14 -15.30 5.34 -0.33
C VAL A 14 -13.89 5.54 -0.89
N VAL A 15 -13.44 6.78 -1.04
CA VAL A 15 -12.09 7.10 -1.52
C VAL A 15 -11.01 6.50 -0.61
N MET A 16 -11.13 6.69 0.71
CA MET A 16 -10.16 6.13 1.66
C MET A 16 -10.17 4.60 1.67
N THR A 17 -11.34 3.98 1.60
CA THR A 17 -11.47 2.52 1.52
C THR A 17 -10.87 1.98 0.22
N SER A 18 -11.15 2.61 -0.92
CA SER A 18 -10.55 2.23 -2.21
C SER A 18 -9.04 2.40 -2.19
N PHE A 19 -8.52 3.48 -1.61
CA PHE A 19 -7.10 3.71 -1.46
C PHE A 19 -6.43 2.60 -0.63
N VAL A 20 -6.99 2.27 0.53
CA VAL A 20 -6.48 1.18 1.37
C VAL A 20 -6.56 -0.16 0.64
N TYR A 21 -7.65 -0.45 -0.07
CA TYR A 21 -7.79 -1.70 -0.82
C TYR A 21 -6.76 -1.85 -1.95
N ILE A 22 -6.40 -0.76 -2.62
CA ILE A 22 -5.46 -0.78 -3.75
C ILE A 22 -4.01 -0.68 -3.29
N LEU A 23 -3.71 0.09 -2.22
CA LEU A 23 -2.33 0.30 -1.77
C LEU A 23 -1.92 -0.61 -0.63
N LEU A 24 -2.83 -1.18 0.16
CA LEU A 24 -2.42 -2.06 1.26
C LEU A 24 -2.56 -3.51 0.81
N PRO A 25 -1.46 -4.21 0.47
CA PRO A 25 -1.53 -5.64 0.21
C PRO A 25 -2.00 -6.36 1.49
N GLU A 26 -2.83 -7.38 1.32
CA GLU A 26 -3.51 -8.06 2.42
C GLU A 26 -2.49 -8.75 3.36
N THR A 27 -2.15 -8.09 4.48
CA THR A 27 -1.12 -8.57 5.44
C THR A 27 -1.66 -9.60 6.45
N LYS A 28 -2.93 -10.00 6.32
CA LYS A 28 -3.63 -10.77 7.35
C LYS A 28 -3.22 -12.24 7.29
N GLY A 29 -2.57 -12.73 8.35
CA GLY A 29 -2.20 -14.14 8.50
C GLY A 29 -0.88 -14.55 7.83
N GLN A 30 -0.15 -13.60 7.23
CA GLN A 30 1.21 -13.86 6.75
C GLN A 30 2.26 -13.65 7.85
N PRO A 31 3.25 -14.55 7.98
CA PRO A 31 4.42 -14.33 8.83
C PRO A 31 5.13 -13.03 8.46
N ILE A 32 5.72 -12.34 9.45
CA ILE A 32 6.45 -11.07 9.26
C ILE A 32 7.62 -11.20 8.25
N GLU A 33 8.08 -12.41 8.00
CA GLU A 33 9.14 -12.73 7.03
C GLU A 33 8.63 -12.67 5.57
N GLN A 34 7.34 -12.91 5.34
CA GLN A 34 6.74 -13.00 4.00
C GLN A 34 6.10 -11.69 3.55
N VAL A 35 5.84 -10.75 4.47
CA VAL A 35 5.29 -9.43 4.10
C VAL A 35 6.23 -8.68 3.16
N GLY A 36 7.55 -8.77 3.29
CA GLY A 36 8.46 -8.14 2.31
C GLY A 36 8.20 -8.60 0.87
N LYS A 37 7.98 -9.91 0.69
CA LYS A 37 7.71 -10.53 -0.62
C LYS A 37 6.35 -10.11 -1.19
N LEU A 38 5.35 -9.91 -0.33
CA LEU A 38 4.03 -9.43 -0.73
C LEU A 38 4.08 -8.01 -1.30
N TRP A 39 4.98 -7.17 -0.77
CA TRP A 39 5.19 -5.80 -1.26
C TRP A 39 6.03 -5.77 -2.55
N GLU A 40 6.95 -6.71 -2.74
CA GLU A 40 7.68 -6.91 -4.01
C GLU A 40 6.78 -7.36 -5.17
N ASP A 41 5.79 -8.21 -4.89
CA ASP A 41 4.88 -8.72 -5.93
C ASP A 41 3.77 -7.72 -6.27
N HIS A 42 3.48 -6.78 -5.37
CA HIS A 42 2.45 -5.77 -5.58
C HIS A 42 2.83 -4.79 -6.69
N TRP A 43 2.03 -4.74 -7.77
CA TRP A 43 2.29 -3.93 -8.97
C TRP A 43 2.65 -2.45 -8.70
N PHE A 44 2.02 -1.84 -7.69
CA PHE A 44 2.30 -0.47 -7.27
C PHE A 44 3.61 -0.32 -6.48
N TRP A 45 3.89 -1.25 -5.56
CA TRP A 45 5.00 -1.14 -4.60
C TRP A 45 6.30 -1.77 -5.10
N LYS A 46 6.22 -2.71 -6.03
CA LYS A 46 7.35 -3.34 -6.72
C LYS A 46 8.37 -2.32 -7.23
N ARG A 47 7.89 -1.17 -7.73
CA ARG A 47 8.75 -0.09 -8.24
C ARG A 47 9.52 0.66 -7.14
N PHE A 48 8.97 0.74 -5.94
CA PHE A 48 9.61 1.42 -4.81
C PHE A 48 10.53 0.48 -4.03
N VAL A 49 10.12 -0.77 -3.79
CA VAL A 49 10.91 -1.75 -3.03
C VAL A 49 12.14 -2.24 -3.82
N GLY A 50 12.01 -2.51 -5.12
CA GLY A 50 13.13 -2.97 -5.95
C GLY A 50 14.27 -1.94 -6.12
N SER A 51 14.03 -0.67 -5.80
CA SER A 51 15.05 0.38 -5.76
C SER A 51 15.94 0.26 -4.52
N GLU A 52 15.37 -0.08 -3.36
CA GLU A 52 16.09 -0.18 -2.09
C GLU A 52 17.02 -1.40 -2.05
N GLU A 53 16.56 -2.54 -2.58
CA GLU A 53 17.37 -3.77 -2.61
C GLU A 53 18.63 -3.57 -3.47
N LYS A 54 18.49 -2.95 -4.65
CA LYS A 54 19.62 -2.61 -5.52
C LYS A 54 20.61 -1.64 -4.86
N ALA A 55 20.11 -0.60 -4.16
CA ALA A 55 20.97 0.34 -3.46
C ALA A 55 21.78 -0.35 -2.35
N ARG A 56 21.14 -1.18 -1.53
CA ARG A 56 21.79 -1.92 -0.44
C ARG A 56 22.76 -2.99 -0.96
N ALA A 57 22.48 -3.62 -2.10
CA ALA A 57 23.40 -4.56 -2.74
C ALA A 57 24.66 -3.88 -3.29
N THR A 58 24.55 -2.61 -3.70
CA THR A 58 25.68 -1.82 -4.23
C THR A 58 26.57 -1.27 -3.11
N GLU A 59 26.02 -1.00 -1.93
CA GLU A 59 26.79 -0.55 -0.74
C GLU A 59 27.59 -1.68 -0.07
N LYS A 60 27.23 -2.94 -0.30
CA LYS A 60 27.94 -4.12 0.25
C LYS A 60 29.11 -4.61 -0.63
N LEU A 61 29.37 -3.96 -1.76
CA LEU A 61 30.51 -4.19 -2.65
C LEU A 61 31.64 -3.23 -2.32
#